data_AF-A0A3S9E3Y1-F1
#
_entry.id   AF-A0A3S9E3Y1-F1
#
_cell.length_a   1.000
_cell.length_b   1.000
_cell.length_c   1.000
_cell.angle_alpha   90.00
_cell.angle_beta   90.00
_cell.angle_gamma   90.00
#
_symmetry.space_group_name_H-M   'P 1'
#
loop_
_entity.id
_entity.type
_entity.pdbx_description
1 polymer ?
#
loop_
_entity_poly.entity_id
_entity_poly.type
_entity_poly.pdbx_seq_one_letter_code
_entity_poly.pdbx_strand_id
1 'polypeptide(L)'
;MNELAIRKDGDIPASSFGELKLVPPSALQNLTLPQAERTLLGFELPTVARLYQQMILIRLVEERLLELFSQGLLFGTTHTSIGQEANAVGVINALDRDRDIVWSNHRCHGHFIAYSGEVEGLIAEIMGRVTGICGGRGGSQHLCFRNFHSNGIQGGIAPVAVGCALARKDEGAVAVVFLGDGTMGEGAVYESLNLASVFGAPVLFVVEDNEIAQTTPKNLTVSGSIIARAEPFGIRTFAYDGNDPVEICELAQEAVGYVRAEGRPCWLYLRTERIGPHSKGDDTRPALRLEQARARDPIPPMRQRVADFKEIDAFCRSTVDRAVESAAAAAMARG
;
A
#
# COMPACT_ATOMS: atom_id res chain seq x y z
N MET A 1 28.85 1.15 -8.84
CA MET A 1 27.98 2.32 -9.07
C MET A 1 26.57 1.79 -9.10
N ASN A 2 25.84 1.92 -7.99
CA ASN A 2 24.47 1.43 -7.89
C ASN A 2 23.55 2.42 -8.61
N GLU A 3 22.80 1.93 -9.61
CA GLU A 3 21.87 2.75 -10.38
C GLU A 3 20.59 2.99 -9.57
N LEU A 4 20.35 4.27 -9.24
CA LEU A 4 19.16 4.76 -8.54
C LEU A 4 18.13 5.21 -9.59
N ALA A 5 16.93 4.65 -9.58
CA ALA A 5 15.85 5.03 -10.51
C ALA A 5 14.79 5.85 -9.76
N ILE A 6 14.59 7.12 -10.13
CA ILE A 6 13.55 8.01 -9.55
C ILE A 6 12.65 8.54 -10.68
N ARG A 7 11.31 8.54 -10.53
CA ARG A 7 10.37 9.32 -11.38
C ARG A 7 9.75 10.49 -10.60
N LYS A 8 9.50 11.63 -11.25
CA LYS A 8 9.27 12.96 -10.62
C LYS A 8 8.12 13.71 -11.31
N ASP A 9 7.10 14.12 -10.55
CA ASP A 9 6.07 15.10 -10.96
C ASP A 9 6.23 16.49 -10.29
N GLY A 10 7.28 16.76 -9.51
CA GLY A 10 7.46 18.07 -8.86
C GLY A 10 8.84 18.36 -8.27
N ASP A 11 9.16 19.64 -8.02
CA ASP A 11 10.52 20.16 -7.70
C ASP A 11 11.14 19.68 -6.38
N ILE A 12 12.09 18.75 -6.49
CA ILE A 12 13.05 18.40 -5.43
C ILE A 12 14.38 19.14 -5.72
N PRO A 13 14.99 19.85 -4.74
CA PRO A 13 16.26 20.55 -4.92
C PRO A 13 17.41 19.60 -5.29
N ALA A 14 18.11 19.94 -6.38
CA ALA A 14 19.19 19.14 -6.98
C ALA A 14 20.46 18.95 -6.11
N SER A 15 20.59 19.68 -5.00
CA SER A 15 21.84 19.72 -4.20
C SER A 15 22.05 18.53 -3.27
N SER A 16 21.17 17.53 -3.25
CA SER A 16 21.25 16.38 -2.34
C SER A 16 21.65 15.06 -3.01
N PHE A 17 21.99 15.05 -4.29
CA PHE A 17 22.06 13.82 -5.07
C PHE A 17 23.29 13.75 -5.99
N GLY A 18 24.05 12.66 -5.93
CA GLY A 18 24.90 12.25 -7.05
C GLY A 18 24.04 11.86 -8.26
N GLU A 19 24.60 11.92 -9.47
CA GLU A 19 23.90 11.78 -10.76
C GLU A 19 22.81 10.68 -10.77
N LEU A 20 21.56 11.13 -10.63
CA LEU A 20 20.36 10.30 -10.69
C LEU A 20 20.01 10.01 -12.17
N LYS A 21 19.88 8.74 -12.56
CA LYS A 21 19.28 8.40 -13.86
C LYS A 21 17.75 8.41 -13.73
N LEU A 22 17.14 9.47 -14.24
CA LEU A 22 15.69 9.58 -14.41
C LEU A 22 15.23 8.56 -15.45
N VAL A 23 14.21 7.76 -15.13
CA VAL A 23 13.52 6.93 -16.14
C VAL A 23 12.46 7.82 -16.80
N PRO A 24 12.57 8.14 -18.10
CA PRO A 24 11.60 9.00 -18.76
C PRO A 24 10.22 8.32 -18.85
N PRO A 25 9.10 9.09 -18.76
CA PRO A 25 7.73 8.57 -18.88
C PRO A 25 7.47 7.71 -20.12
N SER A 26 8.24 7.91 -21.20
CA SER A 26 8.09 7.20 -22.47
C SER A 26 8.70 5.79 -22.51
N ALA A 27 9.57 5.42 -21.56
CA ALA A 27 10.12 4.06 -21.46
C ALA A 27 9.10 3.04 -20.91
N LEU A 28 7.93 3.53 -20.50
CA LEU A 28 6.94 2.83 -19.68
C LEU A 28 5.68 2.43 -20.45
N GLN A 29 5.67 2.57 -21.77
CA GLN A 29 4.48 2.29 -22.59
C GLN A 29 4.14 0.79 -22.77
N ASN A 30 4.78 -0.12 -22.02
CA ASN A 30 4.67 -1.57 -22.22
C ASN A 30 4.09 -2.30 -21.01
N LEU A 31 3.09 -1.73 -20.33
CA LEU A 31 2.35 -2.47 -19.30
C LEU A 31 1.61 -3.66 -19.93
N THR A 32 2.13 -4.87 -19.72
CA THR A 32 1.42 -6.12 -19.99
C THR A 32 0.90 -6.67 -18.66
N LEU A 33 -0.20 -6.09 -18.16
CA LEU A 33 -1.01 -6.81 -17.18
C LEU A 33 -1.84 -7.87 -17.92
N PRO A 34 -2.20 -9.00 -17.28
CA PRO A 34 -3.06 -10.00 -17.90
C PRO A 34 -4.29 -9.34 -18.53
N GLN A 35 -4.55 -9.70 -19.79
CA GLN A 35 -5.70 -9.23 -20.56
C GLN A 35 -6.99 -9.58 -19.82
N ALA A 36 -7.99 -8.68 -19.81
CA ALA A 36 -9.36 -8.87 -19.30
C ALA A 36 -9.55 -10.13 -18.41
N GLU A 37 -9.06 -10.08 -17.17
CA GLU A 37 -9.40 -11.09 -16.17
C GLU A 37 -10.65 -10.64 -15.43
N ARG A 38 -11.42 -11.60 -14.87
CA ARG A 38 -12.51 -11.28 -13.94
C ARG A 38 -11.97 -10.31 -12.90
N THR A 39 -12.54 -9.10 -12.89
CA THR A 39 -12.27 -8.11 -11.86
C THR A 39 -12.63 -8.65 -10.48
N LEU A 40 -12.24 -7.93 -9.42
CA LEU A 40 -12.73 -8.18 -8.05
C LEU A 40 -14.25 -8.35 -7.98
N LEU A 41 -14.96 -7.81 -8.98
CA LEU A 41 -16.40 -7.60 -9.03
C LEU A 41 -17.10 -8.32 -10.19
N GLY A 42 -16.39 -9.21 -10.91
CA GLY A 42 -17.01 -10.16 -11.84
C GLY A 42 -17.27 -9.68 -13.28
N PHE A 43 -16.81 -8.48 -13.64
CA PHE A 43 -16.82 -7.98 -15.04
C PHE A 43 -15.43 -8.05 -15.67
N GLU A 44 -15.37 -8.13 -17.00
CA GLU A 44 -14.15 -7.88 -17.76
C GLU A 44 -13.97 -6.37 -17.92
N LEU A 45 -12.85 -5.84 -17.42
CA LEU A 45 -12.49 -4.42 -17.58
C LEU A 45 -11.12 -4.29 -18.25
N PRO A 46 -10.92 -3.26 -19.08
CA PRO A 46 -9.58 -2.85 -19.49
C PRO A 46 -8.70 -2.57 -18.28
N THR A 47 -7.39 -2.78 -18.42
CA THR A 47 -6.41 -2.67 -17.34
C THR A 47 -6.55 -1.39 -16.51
N VAL A 48 -6.65 -0.22 -17.15
CA VAL A 48 -6.80 1.08 -16.48
C VAL A 48 -8.11 1.15 -15.68
N ALA A 49 -9.23 0.69 -16.25
CA ALA A 49 -10.52 0.67 -15.56
C ALA A 49 -10.51 -0.28 -14.35
N ARG A 50 -9.79 -1.40 -14.42
CA ARG A 50 -9.59 -2.31 -13.26
C ARG A 50 -8.83 -1.63 -12.13
N LEU A 51 -7.72 -0.96 -12.43
CA LEU A 51 -6.93 -0.24 -11.40
C LEU A 51 -7.79 0.87 -10.76
N TYR A 52 -8.54 1.62 -11.58
CA TYR A 52 -9.50 2.60 -11.08
C TYR A 52 -10.58 1.99 -10.17
N GLN A 53 -11.18 0.88 -10.59
CA GLN A 53 -12.19 0.16 -9.81
C GLN A 53 -11.65 -0.24 -8.43
N GLN A 54 -10.42 -0.75 -8.35
CA GLN A 54 -9.80 -1.08 -7.08
C GLN A 54 -9.57 0.17 -6.22
N MET A 55 -9.07 1.26 -6.80
CA MET A 55 -8.84 2.50 -6.06
C MET A 55 -10.13 3.09 -5.50
N ILE A 56 -11.20 3.18 -6.31
CA ILE A 56 -12.46 3.74 -5.83
C ILE A 56 -13.13 2.80 -4.83
N LEU A 57 -12.99 1.49 -4.97
CA LEU A 57 -13.49 0.53 -3.99
C LEU A 57 -12.80 0.73 -2.63
N ILE A 58 -11.47 0.89 -2.62
CA ILE A 58 -10.70 1.20 -1.40
C ILE A 58 -11.21 2.49 -0.77
N ARG A 59 -11.31 3.58 -1.54
CA ARG A 59 -11.81 4.87 -1.06
C ARG A 59 -13.19 4.75 -0.41
N LEU A 60 -14.13 4.11 -1.10
CA LEU A 60 -15.51 3.98 -0.63
C LEU A 60 -15.61 3.11 0.62
N VAL A 61 -14.84 2.01 0.71
CA VAL A 61 -14.77 1.20 1.93
C VAL A 61 -14.27 2.05 3.10
N GLU A 62 -13.17 2.76 2.92
CA GLU A 62 -12.56 3.53 4.01
C GLU A 62 -13.39 4.74 4.45
N GLU A 63 -14.00 5.47 3.51
CA GLU A 63 -14.99 6.51 3.82
C GLU A 63 -16.16 5.92 4.62
N ARG A 64 -16.69 4.76 4.19
CA ARG A 64 -17.78 4.09 4.90
C ARG A 64 -17.38 3.63 6.30
N LEU A 65 -16.16 3.15 6.50
CA LEU A 65 -15.66 2.78 7.82
C LEU A 65 -15.59 4.01 8.75
N LEU A 66 -15.16 5.17 8.26
CA LEU A 66 -15.17 6.41 9.04
C LEU A 66 -16.60 6.84 9.41
N GLU A 67 -17.56 6.71 8.50
CA GLU A 67 -18.97 6.96 8.78
C GLU A 67 -19.52 6.03 9.87
N LEU A 68 -19.32 4.71 9.72
CA LEU A 68 -19.76 3.72 10.71
C LEU A 68 -19.12 3.96 12.09
N PHE A 69 -17.85 4.38 12.12
CA PHE A 69 -17.20 4.77 13.37
C PHE A 69 -17.89 5.99 14.01
N SER A 70 -18.18 7.03 13.24
CA SER A 70 -18.90 8.22 13.74
C SER A 70 -20.31 7.92 14.28
N GLN A 71 -20.92 6.83 13.79
CA GLN A 71 -22.21 6.33 14.25
C GLN A 71 -22.09 5.43 15.50
N GLY A 72 -20.88 5.16 15.98
CA GLY A 72 -20.61 4.27 17.11
C GLY A 72 -20.77 2.78 16.79
N LEU A 73 -20.75 2.41 15.51
CA LEU A 73 -20.91 1.02 15.05
C LEU A 73 -19.58 0.26 14.95
N LEU A 74 -18.45 0.97 14.98
CA LEU A 74 -17.10 0.38 15.01
C LEU A 74 -16.42 0.67 16.35
N PHE A 75 -15.66 -0.29 16.86
CA PHE A 75 -14.90 -0.17 18.10
C PHE A 75 -13.40 -0.27 17.85
N GLY A 76 -12.60 0.31 18.75
CA GLY A 76 -11.14 0.26 18.67
C GLY A 76 -10.55 1.32 17.75
N THR A 77 -9.58 0.94 16.92
CA THR A 77 -8.87 1.87 16.03
C THR A 77 -9.15 1.56 14.56
N THR A 78 -9.12 2.58 13.70
CA THR A 78 -9.33 2.45 12.26
C THR A 78 -8.39 3.42 11.56
N HIS A 79 -7.51 2.90 10.70
CA HIS A 79 -6.46 3.68 10.04
C HIS A 79 -6.62 3.57 8.53
N THR A 80 -7.17 4.62 7.92
CA THR A 80 -7.51 4.64 6.50
C THR A 80 -6.34 5.06 5.61
N SER A 81 -6.14 4.39 4.49
CA SER A 81 -5.21 4.72 3.41
C SER A 81 -5.70 5.79 2.42
N ILE A 82 -6.81 6.51 2.69
CA ILE A 82 -7.35 7.59 1.84
C ILE A 82 -6.23 8.54 1.36
N GLY A 83 -6.04 8.57 0.03
CA GLY A 83 -5.00 9.33 -0.67
C GLY A 83 -3.80 8.49 -1.16
N GLN A 84 -3.66 7.26 -0.65
CA GLN A 84 -2.58 6.31 -0.96
C GLN A 84 -3.08 5.11 -1.77
N GLU A 85 -4.28 5.17 -2.36
CA GLU A 85 -4.89 4.04 -3.07
C GLU A 85 -4.04 3.57 -4.26
N ALA A 86 -3.38 4.52 -4.93
CA ALA A 86 -2.50 4.24 -6.06
C ALA A 86 -1.28 3.40 -5.67
N ASN A 87 -0.70 3.64 -4.49
CA ASN A 87 0.40 2.81 -3.96
C ASN A 87 -0.06 1.37 -3.76
N ALA A 88 -1.19 1.21 -3.06
CA ALA A 88 -1.72 -0.10 -2.76
C ALA A 88 -2.07 -0.89 -4.02
N VAL A 89 -2.78 -0.27 -4.95
CA VAL A 89 -3.19 -0.89 -6.21
C VAL A 89 -1.99 -1.16 -7.13
N GLY A 90 -1.08 -0.19 -7.27
CA GLY A 90 0.08 -0.33 -8.15
C GLY A 90 1.01 -1.46 -7.70
N VAL A 91 1.42 -1.45 -6.43
CA VAL A 91 2.37 -2.45 -5.91
C VAL A 91 1.76 -3.84 -5.87
N ILE A 92 0.52 -3.98 -5.37
CA ILE A 92 -0.08 -5.31 -5.20
C ILE A 92 -0.37 -5.99 -6.55
N ASN A 93 -0.72 -5.24 -7.59
CA ASN A 93 -0.93 -5.82 -8.92
C ASN A 93 0.37 -6.19 -9.66
N ALA A 94 1.54 -5.82 -9.12
CA ALA A 94 2.83 -6.29 -9.62
C ALA A 94 3.24 -7.66 -9.05
N LEU A 95 2.47 -8.21 -8.11
CA LEU A 95 2.82 -9.44 -7.38
C LEU A 95 2.15 -10.68 -7.98
N ASP A 96 2.84 -11.81 -7.83
CA ASP A 96 2.30 -13.15 -8.08
C ASP A 96 1.63 -13.66 -6.80
N ARG A 97 0.30 -13.50 -6.69
CA ARG A 97 -0.44 -13.74 -5.43
C ARG A 97 -0.40 -15.18 -4.93
N ASP A 98 -0.16 -16.15 -5.82
CA ASP A 98 -0.08 -17.57 -5.46
C ASP A 98 1.24 -17.91 -4.77
N ARG A 99 2.26 -17.09 -4.99
CA ARG A 99 3.62 -17.33 -4.50
C ARG A 99 4.11 -16.26 -3.53
N ASP A 100 3.97 -14.99 -3.88
CA ASP A 100 4.51 -13.86 -3.13
C ASP A 100 3.77 -13.64 -1.82
N ILE A 101 4.49 -13.07 -0.85
CA ILE A 101 4.00 -12.83 0.51
C ILE A 101 3.94 -11.33 0.76
N VAL A 102 2.86 -10.87 1.39
CA VAL A 102 2.64 -9.46 1.70
C VAL A 102 2.58 -9.26 3.20
N TRP A 103 3.45 -8.38 3.71
CA TRP A 103 3.43 -7.87 5.07
C TRP A 103 3.06 -6.38 5.05
N SER A 104 1.82 -6.07 5.40
CA SER A 104 1.34 -4.69 5.49
C SER A 104 1.43 -4.14 6.92
N ASN A 105 1.58 -2.82 7.04
CA ASN A 105 1.45 -2.11 8.30
C ASN A 105 -0.02 -1.91 8.73
N HIS A 106 -0.27 -1.16 9.81
CA HIS A 106 -1.60 -0.90 10.37
C HIS A 106 -2.61 -0.24 9.40
N ARG A 107 -2.16 0.40 8.33
CA ARG A 107 -2.99 1.06 7.31
C ARG A 107 -3.28 0.11 6.15
N CYS A 108 -3.61 -1.15 6.49
CA CYS A 108 -3.59 -2.27 5.56
C CYS A 108 -4.81 -2.42 4.64
N HIS A 109 -5.89 -1.66 4.84
CA HIS A 109 -7.16 -1.93 4.14
C HIS A 109 -7.00 -1.84 2.62
N GLY A 110 -6.34 -0.78 2.13
CA GLY A 110 -6.03 -0.64 0.71
C GLY A 110 -5.22 -1.81 0.15
N HIS A 111 -4.13 -2.19 0.83
CA HIS A 111 -3.31 -3.34 0.43
C HIS A 111 -4.11 -4.65 0.41
N PHE A 112 -4.94 -4.86 1.43
CA PHE A 112 -5.75 -6.06 1.57
C PHE A 112 -6.81 -6.16 0.48
N ILE A 113 -7.53 -5.07 0.18
CA ILE A 113 -8.56 -5.04 -0.87
C ILE A 113 -7.92 -5.26 -2.24
N ALA A 114 -6.79 -4.61 -2.53
CA ALA A 114 -6.05 -4.82 -3.77
C ALA A 114 -5.52 -6.26 -3.91
N TYR A 115 -5.18 -6.91 -2.80
CA TYR A 115 -4.66 -8.30 -2.77
C TYR A 115 -5.78 -9.33 -2.93
N SER A 116 -6.84 -9.20 -2.14
CA SER A 116 -7.86 -10.25 -1.96
C SER A 116 -9.15 -10.03 -2.72
N GLY A 117 -9.59 -8.78 -2.86
CA GLY A 117 -10.97 -8.46 -3.27
C GLY A 117 -12.04 -8.60 -2.19
N GLU A 118 -11.68 -9.05 -0.99
CA GLU A 118 -12.62 -9.47 0.05
C GLU A 118 -13.15 -8.29 0.88
N VAL A 119 -14.06 -7.51 0.30
CA VAL A 119 -14.67 -6.36 0.99
C VAL A 119 -15.59 -6.78 2.13
N GLU A 120 -16.43 -7.79 1.90
CA GLU A 120 -17.41 -8.25 2.89
C GLU A 120 -16.72 -8.81 4.14
N GLY A 121 -15.75 -9.71 3.94
CA GLY A 121 -14.98 -10.27 5.03
C GLY A 121 -14.14 -9.22 5.78
N LEU A 122 -13.60 -8.20 5.10
CA LEU A 122 -12.88 -7.10 5.76
C LEU A 122 -13.82 -6.26 6.64
N ILE A 123 -14.96 -5.83 6.10
CA ILE A 123 -15.91 -5.01 6.85
C ILE A 123 -16.45 -5.78 8.06
N ALA A 124 -16.79 -7.06 7.87
CA ALA A 124 -17.19 -7.95 8.95
C ALA A 124 -16.10 -8.09 10.03
N GLU A 125 -14.83 -8.20 9.63
CA GLU A 125 -13.70 -8.27 10.56
C GLU A 125 -13.57 -6.99 11.41
N ILE A 126 -13.65 -5.82 10.77
CA ILE A 126 -13.54 -4.53 11.45
C ILE A 126 -14.75 -4.27 12.36
N MET A 127 -15.93 -4.76 11.98
CA MET A 127 -17.14 -4.71 12.80
C MET A 127 -17.17 -5.78 13.92
N GLY A 128 -16.12 -6.60 14.07
CA GLY A 128 -16.03 -7.63 15.10
C GLY A 128 -17.04 -8.76 14.93
N ARG A 129 -17.31 -9.17 13.69
CA ARG A 129 -18.30 -10.19 13.34
C ARG A 129 -17.65 -11.55 13.12
N VAL A 130 -18.38 -12.63 13.43
CA VAL A 130 -17.87 -14.01 13.25
C VAL A 130 -17.57 -14.36 11.79
N THR A 131 -18.17 -13.64 10.85
CA THR A 131 -17.93 -13.77 9.40
C THR A 131 -16.73 -12.97 8.91
N GLY A 132 -16.03 -12.26 9.80
CA GLY A 132 -14.78 -11.58 9.48
C GLY A 132 -13.69 -12.55 9.02
N ILE A 133 -12.76 -12.05 8.21
CA ILE A 133 -11.67 -12.87 7.64
C ILE A 133 -10.78 -13.56 8.68
N CYS A 134 -10.68 -12.99 9.89
CA CYS A 134 -9.99 -13.56 11.04
C CYS A 134 -10.97 -13.93 12.19
N GLY A 135 -12.25 -14.09 11.86
CA GLY A 135 -13.32 -14.40 12.81
C GLY A 135 -13.72 -13.23 13.72
N GLY A 136 -13.46 -11.99 13.32
CA GLY A 136 -13.81 -10.78 14.06
C GLY A 136 -12.90 -10.46 15.25
N ARG A 137 -11.66 -10.99 15.25
CA ARG A 137 -10.71 -10.89 16.37
C ARG A 137 -9.52 -9.98 16.08
N GLY A 138 -9.09 -9.91 14.83
CA GLY A 138 -7.97 -9.07 14.41
C GLY A 138 -8.36 -7.61 14.23
N GLY A 139 -9.64 -7.36 13.90
CA GLY A 139 -10.17 -6.02 13.72
C GLY A 139 -9.46 -5.28 12.59
N SER A 140 -9.16 -3.99 12.80
CA SER A 140 -8.69 -3.11 11.73
C SER A 140 -7.23 -3.30 11.31
N GLN A 141 -6.37 -3.83 12.17
CA GLN A 141 -4.92 -3.80 11.97
C GLN A 141 -4.28 -5.18 11.79
N HIS A 142 -4.97 -6.27 12.15
CA HIS A 142 -4.41 -7.62 12.21
C HIS A 142 -5.14 -8.57 11.28
N LEU A 143 -4.75 -8.56 10.01
CA LEU A 143 -5.36 -9.39 8.98
C LEU A 143 -4.43 -10.56 8.63
N CYS A 144 -5.01 -11.73 8.40
CA CYS A 144 -4.32 -12.91 7.92
C CYS A 144 -5.21 -13.61 6.89
N PHE A 145 -4.79 -13.61 5.63
CA PHE A 145 -5.55 -14.20 4.53
C PHE A 145 -4.60 -14.69 3.44
N ARG A 146 -4.51 -16.01 3.26
CA ARG A 146 -3.54 -16.63 2.33
C ARG A 146 -2.12 -16.13 2.63
N ASN A 147 -1.42 -15.54 1.66
CA ASN A 147 -0.07 -14.99 1.84
C ASN A 147 -0.08 -13.50 2.25
N PHE A 148 -1.23 -12.94 2.62
CA PHE A 148 -1.33 -11.57 3.13
C PHE A 148 -1.41 -11.55 4.64
N HIS A 149 -0.56 -10.73 5.24
CA HIS A 149 -0.50 -10.52 6.68
C HIS A 149 -0.40 -9.01 6.99
N SER A 150 -0.99 -8.59 8.09
CA SER A 150 -0.76 -7.25 8.64
C SER A 150 -0.64 -7.25 10.16
N ASN A 151 0.09 -6.26 10.69
CA ASN A 151 0.06 -5.96 12.12
C ASN A 151 0.29 -4.46 12.38
N GLY A 152 0.00 -4.06 13.63
CA GLY A 152 0.12 -2.67 14.07
C GLY A 152 1.43 -2.27 14.71
N ILE A 153 2.41 -3.17 14.84
CA ILE A 153 3.69 -2.87 15.49
C ILE A 153 4.62 -2.20 14.47
N GLN A 154 4.91 -0.91 14.68
CA GLN A 154 5.78 -0.16 13.80
C GLN A 154 7.17 -0.83 13.71
N GLY A 155 7.67 -1.03 12.49
CA GLY A 155 8.95 -1.73 12.23
C GLY A 155 8.94 -3.25 12.49
N GLY A 156 8.02 -3.77 13.31
CA GLY A 156 8.01 -5.18 13.73
C GLY A 156 7.77 -6.20 12.62
N ILE A 157 7.14 -5.79 11.51
CA ILE A 157 6.95 -6.63 10.32
C ILE A 157 8.22 -6.82 9.48
N ALA A 158 9.19 -5.90 9.54
CA ALA A 158 10.39 -5.96 8.72
C ALA A 158 11.21 -7.24 8.92
N PRO A 159 11.57 -7.64 10.17
CA PRO A 159 12.35 -8.87 10.36
C PRO A 159 11.55 -10.12 10.01
N VAL A 160 10.22 -10.11 10.20
CA VAL A 160 9.34 -11.22 9.84
C VAL A 160 9.33 -11.41 8.32
N ALA A 161 9.19 -10.33 7.55
CA ALA A 161 9.22 -10.38 6.10
C ALA A 161 10.56 -10.93 5.57
N VAL A 162 11.69 -10.50 6.15
CA VAL A 162 13.01 -11.05 5.81
C VAL A 162 13.10 -12.55 6.10
N GLY A 163 12.62 -12.99 7.27
CA GLY A 163 12.59 -14.41 7.61
C GLY A 163 11.73 -15.24 6.65
N CYS A 164 10.54 -14.75 6.31
CA CYS A 164 9.66 -15.41 5.33
C CYS A 164 10.28 -15.46 3.93
N ALA A 165 10.95 -14.39 3.49
CA ALA A 165 11.66 -14.34 2.22
C ALA A 165 12.76 -15.41 2.15
N LEU A 166 13.54 -15.56 3.23
CA LEU A 166 14.58 -16.59 3.31
C LEU A 166 13.99 -18.00 3.31
N ALA A 167 12.91 -18.22 4.06
CA ALA A 167 12.26 -19.53 4.15
C ALA A 167 11.70 -20.03 2.81
N ARG A 168 11.27 -19.12 1.93
CA ARG A 168 10.65 -19.43 0.63
C ARG A 168 11.52 -19.03 -0.56
N LYS A 169 12.80 -18.79 -0.32
CA LYS A 169 13.75 -18.34 -1.35
C LYS A 169 13.85 -19.33 -2.52
N ASP A 170 13.89 -20.63 -2.22
CA ASP A 170 14.02 -21.69 -3.22
C ASP A 170 12.74 -21.91 -4.05
N GLU A 171 11.58 -21.39 -3.58
CA GLU A 171 10.33 -21.36 -4.35
C GLU A 171 10.28 -20.19 -5.35
N GLY A 172 11.30 -19.31 -5.32
CA GLY A 172 11.33 -18.07 -6.09
C GLY A 172 10.32 -17.02 -5.60
N ALA A 173 9.88 -17.12 -4.34
CA ALA A 173 8.94 -16.18 -3.75
C ALA A 173 9.61 -14.86 -3.36
N VAL A 174 8.89 -13.76 -3.55
CA VAL A 174 9.27 -12.44 -3.04
C VAL A 174 8.41 -12.13 -1.82
N ALA A 175 9.04 -11.71 -0.72
CA ALA A 175 8.31 -11.09 0.38
C ALA A 175 8.27 -9.57 0.18
N VAL A 176 7.11 -8.97 0.26
CA VAL A 176 6.91 -7.53 0.21
C VAL A 176 6.57 -7.03 1.60
N VAL A 177 7.22 -5.96 2.04
CA VAL A 177 6.92 -5.32 3.33
C VAL A 177 6.65 -3.84 3.17
N PHE A 178 5.46 -3.39 3.59
CA PHE A 178 5.04 -1.99 3.50
C PHE A 178 5.35 -1.22 4.79
N LEU A 179 6.15 -0.17 4.68
CA LEU A 179 6.59 0.69 5.77
C LEU A 179 6.13 2.13 5.52
N GLY A 180 5.82 2.88 6.58
CA GLY A 180 5.65 4.33 6.49
C GLY A 180 6.95 5.09 6.76
N ASP A 181 7.03 6.37 6.40
CA ASP A 181 8.14 7.29 6.69
C ASP A 181 8.53 7.31 8.18
N GLY A 182 7.55 7.34 9.09
CA GLY A 182 7.81 7.29 10.54
C GLY A 182 8.54 6.02 11.00
N THR A 183 8.47 4.94 10.21
CA THR A 183 9.11 3.66 10.53
C THR A 183 10.63 3.74 10.42
N MET A 184 11.18 4.80 9.80
CA MET A 184 12.62 5.02 9.72
C MET A 184 13.25 5.33 11.10
N GLY A 185 12.45 5.57 12.14
CA GLY A 185 12.92 5.66 13.52
C GLY A 185 13.20 4.31 14.19
N GLU A 186 12.76 3.20 13.60
CA GLU A 186 12.79 1.87 14.24
C GLU A 186 14.09 1.10 13.95
N GLY A 187 14.81 0.69 15.00
CA GLY A 187 16.05 -0.07 14.89
C GLY A 187 15.91 -1.40 14.12
N ALA A 188 14.78 -2.09 14.34
CA ALA A 188 14.47 -3.36 13.70
C ALA A 188 14.45 -3.28 12.16
N VAL A 189 14.14 -2.10 11.58
CA VAL A 189 14.21 -1.90 10.13
C VAL A 189 15.65 -2.00 9.65
N TYR A 190 16.59 -1.34 10.32
CA TYR A 190 18.01 -1.34 9.94
C TYR A 190 18.66 -2.70 10.14
N GLU A 191 18.34 -3.40 11.23
CA GLU A 191 18.73 -4.79 11.43
C GLU A 191 18.21 -5.68 10.29
N SER A 192 16.95 -5.48 9.86
CA SER A 192 16.36 -6.21 8.75
C SER A 192 17.04 -5.92 7.41
N LEU A 193 17.39 -4.65 7.12
CA LEU A 193 18.15 -4.30 5.93
C LEU A 193 19.52 -5.00 5.91
N ASN A 194 20.22 -4.99 7.04
CA ASN A 194 21.50 -5.68 7.17
C ASN A 194 21.36 -7.19 6.94
N LEU A 195 20.43 -7.86 7.63
CA LEU A 195 20.24 -9.31 7.49
C LEU A 195 19.78 -9.70 6.09
N ALA A 196 18.87 -8.92 5.49
CA ALA A 196 18.43 -9.15 4.12
C ALA A 196 19.58 -9.08 3.12
N SER A 197 20.50 -8.12 3.29
CA SER A 197 21.69 -8.00 2.44
C SER A 197 22.70 -9.12 2.67
N VAL A 198 23.00 -9.46 3.93
CA VAL A 198 23.97 -10.49 4.29
C VAL A 198 23.53 -11.88 3.80
N PHE A 199 22.24 -12.20 3.93
CA PHE A 199 21.71 -13.51 3.56
C PHE A 199 21.17 -13.57 2.13
N GLY A 200 21.13 -12.45 1.41
CA GLY A 200 20.49 -12.36 0.10
C GLY A 200 19.02 -12.78 0.19
N ALA A 201 18.24 -12.10 1.03
CA ALA A 201 16.81 -12.35 1.14
C ALA A 201 16.06 -11.70 -0.03
N PRO A 202 15.16 -12.41 -0.74
CA PRO A 202 14.35 -11.83 -1.81
C PRO A 202 13.18 -11.01 -1.22
N VAL A 203 13.51 -9.85 -0.65
CA VAL A 203 12.54 -8.95 -0.01
C VAL A 203 12.45 -7.59 -0.73
N LEU A 204 11.23 -7.14 -0.99
CA LEU A 204 10.94 -5.80 -1.46
C LEU A 204 10.43 -4.95 -0.28
N PHE A 205 11.25 -4.02 0.18
CA PHE A 205 10.86 -3.01 1.16
C PHE A 205 10.16 -1.86 0.44
N VAL A 206 8.86 -1.71 0.63
CA VAL A 206 8.05 -0.63 0.05
C VAL A 206 7.86 0.44 1.10
N VAL A 207 8.31 1.66 0.83
CA VAL A 207 8.16 2.80 1.73
C VAL A 207 7.14 3.77 1.18
N GLU A 208 6.04 3.93 1.89
CA GLU A 208 5.01 4.92 1.62
C GLU A 208 5.30 6.18 2.45
N ASP A 209 5.90 7.18 1.81
CA ASP A 209 6.27 8.44 2.47
C ASP A 209 5.14 9.45 2.32
N ASN A 210 4.34 9.62 3.37
CA ASN A 210 3.22 10.55 3.44
C ASN A 210 3.50 11.82 4.25
N GLU A 211 4.78 12.14 4.50
CA GLU A 211 5.29 13.28 5.28
C GLU A 211 4.94 13.34 6.77
N ILE A 212 4.18 12.39 7.32
CA ILE A 212 3.68 12.52 8.69
C ILE A 212 3.51 11.20 9.44
N ALA A 213 4.25 11.08 10.53
CA ALA A 213 4.09 10.01 11.52
C ALA A 213 3.09 10.44 12.59
N GLN A 214 1.86 9.92 12.53
CA GLN A 214 0.75 10.33 13.41
C GLN A 214 0.45 11.84 13.29
N THR A 215 1.00 12.65 14.20
CA THR A 215 0.89 14.12 14.25
C THR A 215 2.21 14.83 13.93
N THR A 216 3.31 14.08 13.80
CA THR A 216 4.66 14.64 13.73
C THR A 216 5.16 14.67 12.27
N PRO A 217 5.43 15.86 11.70
CA PRO A 217 6.05 15.97 10.40
C PRO A 217 7.36 15.19 10.31
N LYS A 218 7.60 14.50 9.19
CA LYS A 218 8.76 13.61 9.04
C LYS A 218 10.09 14.30 9.28
N ASN A 219 10.21 15.57 8.90
CA ASN A 219 11.45 16.34 9.03
C ASN A 219 11.86 16.62 10.49
N LEU A 220 10.98 16.34 11.46
CA LEU A 220 11.30 16.42 12.89
C LEU A 220 11.79 15.09 13.48
N THR A 221 11.61 13.97 12.77
CA THR A 221 11.87 12.61 13.30
C THR A 221 12.80 11.78 12.43
N VAL A 222 12.91 12.11 11.14
CA VAL A 222 13.73 11.37 10.18
C VAL A 222 14.86 12.26 9.69
N SER A 223 16.10 11.82 9.92
CA SER A 223 17.30 12.50 9.46
C SER A 223 17.86 11.86 8.20
N GLY A 224 18.40 12.69 7.31
CA GLY A 224 18.96 12.24 6.03
C GLY A 224 17.88 11.86 5.01
N SER A 225 18.31 11.16 3.95
CA SER A 225 17.45 10.75 2.85
C SER A 225 16.82 9.38 3.10
N ILE A 226 15.49 9.30 3.02
CA ILE A 226 14.74 8.03 3.03
C ILE A 226 15.03 7.22 1.77
N ILE A 227 15.21 7.89 0.62
CA ILE A 227 15.50 7.26 -0.67
C ILE A 227 16.88 6.58 -0.63
N ALA A 228 17.90 7.26 -0.09
CA ALA A 228 19.25 6.73 0.03
C ALA A 228 19.45 5.84 1.28
N ARG A 229 18.40 5.58 2.06
CA ARG A 229 18.51 4.91 3.37
C ARG A 229 19.01 3.47 3.26
N ALA A 230 18.68 2.80 2.17
CA ALA A 230 19.07 1.42 1.92
C ALA A 230 20.47 1.28 1.27
N GLU A 231 21.04 2.38 0.75
CA GLU A 231 22.32 2.38 0.03
C GLU A 231 23.50 1.85 0.86
N PRO A 232 23.69 2.23 2.15
CA PRO A 232 24.80 1.71 2.96
C PRO A 232 24.76 0.19 3.16
N PHE A 233 23.59 -0.44 2.99
CA PHE A 233 23.40 -1.88 3.07
C PHE A 233 23.61 -2.57 1.72
N GLY A 234 23.98 -1.84 0.67
CA GLY A 234 24.14 -2.37 -0.69
C GLY A 234 22.82 -2.74 -1.36
N ILE A 235 21.71 -2.15 -0.93
CA ILE A 235 20.37 -2.44 -1.44
C ILE A 235 20.04 -1.43 -2.54
N ARG A 236 19.54 -1.93 -3.68
CA ARG A 236 19.11 -1.09 -4.80
C ARG A 236 17.83 -0.34 -4.46
N THR A 237 17.75 0.93 -4.87
CA THR A 237 16.55 1.77 -4.71
C THR A 237 15.88 2.08 -6.05
N PHE A 238 14.57 1.82 -6.11
CA PHE A 238 13.63 2.42 -7.04
C PHE A 238 12.79 3.46 -6.28
N ALA A 239 12.43 4.56 -6.91
CA ALA A 239 11.71 5.65 -6.28
C ALA A 239 10.72 6.30 -7.24
N TYR A 240 9.61 6.80 -6.69
CA TYR A 240 8.62 7.55 -7.43
C TYR A 240 8.02 8.65 -6.57
N ASP A 241 7.92 9.85 -7.16
CA ASP A 241 7.16 10.97 -6.65
C ASP A 241 6.02 11.29 -7.61
N GLY A 242 4.92 10.57 -7.40
CA GLY A 242 3.68 10.67 -8.14
C GLY A 242 2.66 9.70 -7.54
N ASN A 243 1.39 9.83 -7.94
CA ASN A 243 0.31 8.97 -7.44
C ASN A 243 -0.48 8.30 -8.59
N ASP A 244 0.18 7.99 -9.72
CA ASP A 244 -0.45 7.24 -10.82
C ASP A 244 -0.32 5.72 -10.57
N PRO A 245 -1.43 4.96 -10.45
CA PRO A 245 -1.39 3.52 -10.19
C PRO A 245 -0.73 2.72 -11.33
N VAL A 246 -0.77 3.21 -12.57
CA VAL A 246 -0.16 2.56 -13.74
C VAL A 246 1.35 2.64 -13.61
N GLU A 247 1.85 3.85 -13.35
CA GLU A 247 3.29 4.09 -13.20
C GLU A 247 3.87 3.36 -11.98
N ILE A 248 3.15 3.37 -10.85
CA ILE A 248 3.56 2.62 -9.66
C ILE A 248 3.60 1.12 -9.96
N CYS A 249 2.63 0.60 -10.71
CA CYS A 249 2.59 -0.82 -11.06
C CYS A 249 3.80 -1.23 -11.90
N GLU A 250 4.15 -0.45 -12.92
CA GLU A 250 5.33 -0.71 -13.75
C GLU A 250 6.62 -0.67 -12.92
N LEU A 251 6.77 0.35 -12.07
CA LEU A 251 7.96 0.47 -11.22
C LEU A 251 8.06 -0.70 -10.23
N ALA A 252 6.91 -1.13 -9.68
CA ALA A 252 6.84 -2.27 -8.80
C ALA A 252 7.15 -3.59 -9.54
N GLN A 253 6.72 -3.76 -10.80
CA GLN A 253 7.07 -4.91 -11.62
C GLN A 253 8.58 -4.98 -11.87
N GLU A 254 9.22 -3.84 -12.17
CA GLU A 254 10.68 -3.76 -12.30
C GLU A 254 11.39 -4.14 -10.98
N ALA A 255 10.92 -3.61 -9.86
CA ALA A 255 11.50 -3.88 -8.55
C ALA A 255 11.31 -5.34 -8.12
N VAL A 256 10.12 -5.92 -8.27
CA VAL A 256 9.83 -7.33 -8.00
C VAL A 256 10.64 -8.24 -8.92
N GLY A 257 10.72 -7.90 -10.21
CA GLY A 257 11.53 -8.60 -11.19
C GLY A 257 13.02 -8.64 -10.80
N TYR A 258 13.56 -7.51 -10.36
CA TYR A 258 14.93 -7.42 -9.84
C TYR A 258 15.13 -8.31 -8.60
N VAL A 259 14.25 -8.20 -7.60
CA VAL A 259 14.33 -9.00 -6.35
C VAL A 259 14.32 -10.49 -6.66
N ARG A 260 13.43 -10.91 -7.57
CA ARG A 260 13.27 -12.30 -7.97
C ARG A 260 14.46 -12.82 -8.78
N ALA A 261 14.97 -12.04 -9.73
CA ALA A 261 16.08 -12.45 -10.59
C ALA A 261 17.40 -12.53 -9.82
N GLU A 262 17.67 -11.55 -8.95
CA GLU A 262 18.94 -11.46 -8.23
C GLU A 262 18.92 -12.26 -6.92
N GLY A 263 17.75 -12.57 -6.37
CA GLY A 263 17.62 -13.15 -5.05
C GLY A 263 18.19 -12.21 -3.97
N ARG A 264 18.00 -10.90 -4.13
CA ARG A 264 18.55 -9.85 -3.26
C ARG A 264 17.46 -8.84 -2.85
N PRO A 265 17.63 -8.16 -1.71
CA PRO A 265 16.66 -7.15 -1.28
C PRO A 265 16.63 -5.94 -2.22
N CYS A 266 15.48 -5.27 -2.24
CA CYS A 266 15.26 -4.03 -2.97
C CYS A 266 14.45 -3.04 -2.12
N TRP A 267 14.71 -1.75 -2.32
CA TRP A 267 14.01 -0.64 -1.70
C TRP A 267 13.15 0.06 -2.76
N LEU A 268 11.84 0.14 -2.55
CA LEU A 268 10.90 0.88 -3.40
C LEU A 268 10.33 2.04 -2.59
N TYR A 269 10.73 3.26 -2.92
CA TYR A 269 10.24 4.47 -2.28
C TYR A 269 9.08 5.09 -3.08
N LEU A 270 7.94 5.30 -2.44
CA LEU A 270 6.76 5.93 -3.03
C LEU A 270 6.36 7.14 -2.19
N ARG A 271 6.52 8.32 -2.75
CA ARG A 271 6.06 9.58 -2.14
C ARG A 271 4.57 9.76 -2.40
N THR A 272 3.78 9.88 -1.34
CA THR A 272 2.30 9.92 -1.41
C THR A 272 1.70 10.91 -0.41
N GLU A 273 0.38 10.99 -0.27
CA GLU A 273 -0.25 11.89 0.71
C GLU A 273 -1.37 11.17 1.47
N ARG A 274 -1.40 11.37 2.79
CA ARG A 274 -2.53 10.92 3.61
C ARG A 274 -3.57 12.03 3.65
N ILE A 275 -4.69 11.87 2.98
CA ILE A 275 -5.76 12.88 2.96
C ILE A 275 -6.58 12.81 4.25
N GLY A 276 -6.88 11.60 4.73
CA GLY A 276 -7.61 11.38 5.98
C GLY A 276 -6.78 11.61 7.25
N PRO A 277 -7.43 11.62 8.43
CA PRO A 277 -6.73 11.67 9.72
C PRO A 277 -5.81 10.44 9.93
N HIS A 278 -4.94 10.49 10.95
CA HIS A 278 -4.02 9.38 11.21
C HIS A 278 -4.74 8.06 11.46
N SER A 279 -5.76 8.15 12.30
CA SER A 279 -6.72 7.13 12.67
C SER A 279 -8.10 7.79 12.70
N LYS A 280 -9.13 7.14 13.24
CA LYS A 280 -10.38 7.80 13.66
C LYS A 280 -10.13 9.06 14.53
N GLY A 281 -10.93 10.11 14.33
CA GLY A 281 -10.91 11.34 15.13
C GLY A 281 -10.43 12.59 14.38
N ASP A 282 -10.14 13.65 15.13
CA ASP A 282 -9.80 14.96 14.59
C ASP A 282 -8.43 14.97 13.91
N ASP A 283 -8.34 15.70 12.80
CA ASP A 283 -7.08 15.97 12.12
C ASP A 283 -6.54 17.34 12.55
N THR A 284 -5.44 17.33 13.30
CA THR A 284 -4.82 18.56 13.84
C THR A 284 -3.88 19.24 12.84
N ARG A 285 -3.78 18.75 11.60
CA ARG A 285 -2.95 19.38 10.58
C ARG A 285 -3.54 20.74 10.16
N PRO A 286 -2.70 21.73 9.85
CA PRO A 286 -3.18 23.01 9.30
C PRO A 286 -3.99 22.81 8.01
N ALA A 287 -5.02 23.63 7.78
CA ALA A 287 -5.89 23.54 6.60
C ALA A 287 -5.11 23.53 5.27
N LEU A 288 -4.07 24.36 5.16
CA LEU A 288 -3.19 24.39 4.00
C LEU A 288 -2.51 23.04 3.72
N ARG A 289 -2.10 22.30 4.76
CA ARG A 289 -1.52 20.96 4.59
C ARG A 289 -2.55 19.96 4.08
N LEU A 290 -3.79 20.05 4.54
CA LEU A 290 -4.89 19.20 4.07
C LEU A 290 -5.26 19.52 2.61
N GLU A 291 -5.25 20.80 2.23
CA GLU A 291 -5.47 21.23 0.85
C GLU A 291 -4.37 20.70 -0.08
N GLN A 292 -3.10 20.82 0.33
CA GLN A 292 -1.96 20.27 -0.41
C GLN A 292 -2.06 18.74 -0.59
N ALA A 293 -2.46 18.02 0.46
CA ALA A 293 -2.69 16.57 0.37
C ALA A 293 -3.82 16.23 -0.62
N ARG A 294 -4.94 16.97 -0.57
CA ARG A 294 -6.08 16.79 -1.49
C ARG A 294 -5.74 17.11 -2.94
N ALA A 295 -4.85 18.07 -3.18
CA ALA A 295 -4.38 18.40 -4.53
C ALA A 295 -3.62 17.22 -5.19
N ARG A 296 -3.14 16.26 -4.38
CA ARG A 296 -2.48 15.04 -4.84
C ARG A 296 -3.38 13.80 -4.82
N ASP A 297 -4.71 13.95 -4.69
CA ASP A 297 -5.65 12.82 -4.72
C ASP A 297 -5.52 12.05 -6.06
N PRO A 298 -5.27 10.73 -6.03
CA PRO A 298 -5.08 9.95 -7.25
C PRO A 298 -6.39 9.63 -8.00
N ILE A 299 -7.55 9.77 -7.36
CA ILE A 299 -8.84 9.37 -7.96
C ILE A 299 -9.30 10.31 -9.08
N PRO A 300 -9.33 11.65 -8.90
CA PRO A 300 -9.78 12.56 -9.96
C PRO A 300 -9.04 12.41 -11.30
N PRO A 301 -7.69 12.37 -11.38
CA PRO A 301 -7.00 12.18 -12.65
C PRO A 301 -7.27 10.80 -13.25
N MET A 302 -7.35 9.75 -12.42
CA MET A 302 -7.64 8.40 -12.89
C MET A 302 -9.06 8.28 -13.46
N ARG A 303 -10.04 8.93 -12.84
CA ARG A 303 -11.44 8.98 -13.31
C ARG A 303 -11.53 9.56 -14.73
N GLN A 304 -10.71 10.55 -15.08
CA GLN A 304 -10.71 11.15 -16.43
C GLN A 304 -10.23 10.17 -17.51
N ARG A 305 -9.51 9.11 -17.14
CA ARG A 305 -8.97 8.08 -18.04
C ARG A 305 -9.93 6.91 -18.26
N VAL A 306 -11.08 6.89 -17.59
CA VAL A 306 -12.01 5.75 -17.58
C VAL A 306 -13.39 6.20 -18.07
N ALA A 307 -13.82 5.71 -19.24
CA ALA A 307 -15.09 6.11 -19.85
C ALA A 307 -16.31 5.77 -18.96
N ASP A 308 -16.34 4.55 -18.43
CA ASP A 308 -17.50 4.01 -17.70
C ASP A 308 -17.40 4.22 -16.17
N PHE A 309 -16.65 5.25 -15.73
CA PHE A 309 -16.36 5.46 -14.30
C PHE A 309 -17.63 5.56 -13.44
N LYS A 310 -18.73 6.09 -13.99
CA LYS A 310 -19.99 6.23 -13.23
C LYS A 310 -20.61 4.90 -12.87
N GLU A 311 -20.56 3.93 -13.79
CA GLU A 311 -21.09 2.58 -13.57
C GLU A 311 -20.21 1.84 -12.57
N ILE A 312 -18.89 1.99 -12.70
CA ILE A 312 -17.91 1.45 -11.74
C ILE A 312 -18.15 2.02 -10.34
N ASP A 313 -18.28 3.34 -10.20
CA ASP A 313 -18.50 3.98 -8.90
C ASP A 313 -19.83 3.52 -8.27
N ALA A 314 -20.91 3.42 -9.06
CA ALA A 314 -22.21 2.94 -8.58
C ALA A 314 -22.15 1.49 -8.12
N PHE A 315 -21.46 0.63 -8.87
CA PHE A 315 -21.28 -0.76 -8.52
C PHE A 315 -20.44 -0.91 -7.23
N CYS A 316 -19.32 -0.19 -7.11
CA CYS A 316 -18.48 -0.23 -5.92
C CYS A 316 -19.27 0.24 -4.69
N ARG A 317 -20.07 1.31 -4.80
CA ARG A 317 -20.98 1.76 -3.72
C ARG A 317 -21.93 0.66 -3.29
N SER A 318 -22.65 0.05 -4.24
CA SER A 318 -23.56 -1.07 -3.93
C SER A 318 -22.85 -2.26 -3.29
N THR A 319 -21.60 -2.52 -3.66
CA THR A 319 -20.79 -3.59 -3.04
C THR A 319 -20.46 -3.27 -1.59
N VAL A 320 -20.06 -2.03 -1.29
CA VAL A 320 -19.81 -1.58 0.08
C VAL A 320 -21.09 -1.62 0.91
N ASP A 321 -22.21 -1.13 0.39
CA ASP A 321 -23.49 -1.10 1.10
C ASP A 321 -23.95 -2.53 1.48
N ARG A 322 -23.92 -3.47 0.52
CA ARG A 322 -24.27 -4.87 0.78
C ARG A 322 -23.33 -5.52 1.80
N ALA A 323 -22.04 -5.23 1.75
CA ALA A 323 -21.07 -5.74 2.71
C ALA A 323 -21.35 -5.24 4.13
N VAL A 324 -21.73 -3.96 4.29
CA VAL A 324 -22.13 -3.39 5.58
C VAL A 324 -23.43 -4.02 6.09
N GLU A 325 -24.44 -4.18 5.23
CA GLU A 325 -25.71 -4.82 5.59
C GLU A 325 -25.50 -6.27 6.05
N SER A 326 -24.71 -7.05 5.30
CA SER A 326 -24.35 -8.42 5.65
C SER A 326 -23.62 -8.50 6.99
N ALA A 327 -22.61 -7.65 7.20
CA ALA A 327 -21.87 -7.59 8.47
C ALA A 327 -22.76 -7.16 9.65
N ALA A 328 -23.67 -6.21 9.45
CA ALA A 328 -24.60 -5.77 10.49
C ALA A 328 -25.56 -6.89 10.93
N ALA A 329 -25.99 -7.74 9.99
CA ALA A 329 -26.87 -8.89 10.25
C ALA A 329 -26.12 -10.09 10.88
N ALA A 330 -24.80 -10.17 10.72
CA ALA A 330 -23.98 -11.25 11.27
C ALA A 330 -23.84 -11.14 12.80
N ALA A 331 -23.65 -12.29 13.45
CA ALA A 331 -23.42 -12.34 14.89
C ALA A 331 -22.07 -11.71 15.28
N MET A 332 -22.03 -11.08 16.45
CA MET A 332 -20.78 -10.60 17.06
C MET A 332 -19.86 -11.79 17.36
N ALA A 333 -18.56 -11.61 17.12
CA ALA A 333 -17.53 -12.53 17.59
C ALA A 333 -17.55 -12.57 19.11
N ARG A 334 -17.54 -13.77 19.70
CA ARG A 334 -17.40 -13.93 21.15
C ARG A 334 -15.93 -13.71 21.50
N GLY A 335 -15.68 -12.76 22.41
CA GLY A 335 -14.38 -12.55 23.06
C GLY A 335 -13.95 -13.74 23.90
#